data_AF-A0AAV1FK19-F1
#
_entry.id   AF-A0AAV1FK19-F1
#
_cell.length_a   1.000
_cell.length_b   1.000
_cell.length_c   1.000
_cell.angle_alpha   90.00
_cell.angle_beta   90.00
_cell.angle_gamma   90.00
#
_symmetry.space_group_name_H-M   'P 1'
#
loop_
_entity.id
_entity.type
_entity.pdbx_description
1 polymer ?
#
loop_
_entity_poly.entity_id
_entity_poly.type
_entity_poly.pdbx_seq_one_letter_code
_entity_poly.pdbx_strand_id
1 'polypeptide(L)'
;MRQEGNKARLSTTALTSPLLQMVKCHQNPLTQTHWLNPQPEEMIPTTEDRRKEKEPGRKNNILWPKAKDSDIWSKLDDDLATTLKNVLKGKVENKVNIFSEIIYDECLGRFGQKEKKKEHLSKAMSRREKEILQLVKERRALRKAWRKAEANEKEGLQALWDEVKCHLSSLRRAERIRKRRKRKESQRARFLKDPFKWPEACWRRKGVVPWSWQRKTSRST
;
A
#
# COMPACT_ATOMS: atom_id res chain seq x y z
N MET A 1 56.69 24.24 -55.75
CA MET A 1 56.26 24.98 -54.55
C MET A 1 55.55 24.01 -53.60
N ARG A 2 55.99 24.03 -52.34
CA ARG A 2 55.44 23.45 -51.10
C ARG A 2 54.49 22.24 -51.18
N GLN A 3 55.00 21.11 -50.70
CA GLN A 3 54.22 20.03 -50.11
C GLN A 3 53.81 20.39 -48.67
N GLU A 4 52.67 19.87 -48.20
CA GLU A 4 52.30 19.55 -46.81
C GLU A 4 50.81 19.10 -46.82
N GLY A 5 50.32 18.11 -46.07
CA GLY A 5 50.92 17.36 -44.98
C GLY A 5 50.35 15.95 -44.87
N ASN A 6 51.23 15.07 -44.43
CA ASN A 6 51.00 13.66 -44.15
C ASN A 6 50.18 13.46 -42.88
N LYS A 7 49.28 12.47 -42.93
CA LYS A 7 48.51 11.94 -41.81
C LYS A 7 49.45 11.17 -40.87
N ALA A 8 49.76 11.74 -39.70
CA ALA A 8 50.49 11.04 -38.65
C ALA A 8 49.50 10.25 -37.77
N ARG A 9 49.54 8.93 -37.95
CA ARG A 9 48.94 7.92 -37.08
C ARG A 9 49.93 7.69 -35.94
N LEU A 10 49.66 8.25 -34.74
CA LEU A 10 50.49 7.97 -33.57
C LEU A 10 49.93 6.76 -32.83
N SER A 11 50.75 5.71 -32.87
CA SER A 11 50.65 4.44 -32.15
C SER A 11 50.87 4.63 -30.66
N THR A 12 49.99 4.04 -29.87
CA THR A 12 50.12 3.85 -28.44
C THR A 12 51.23 2.83 -28.16
N THR A 13 52.32 3.25 -27.52
CA THR A 13 53.25 2.35 -26.85
C THR A 13 53.22 2.63 -25.35
N ALA A 14 52.87 1.60 -24.60
CA ALA A 14 53.11 1.50 -23.17
C ALA A 14 54.60 1.31 -22.93
N LEU A 15 55.14 1.86 -21.83
CA LEU A 15 56.22 1.29 -21.01
C LEU A 15 56.38 2.11 -19.71
N THR A 16 56.00 1.47 -18.60
CA THR A 16 56.68 1.39 -17.28
C THR A 16 57.40 2.60 -16.67
N SER A 17 57.00 2.96 -15.44
CA SER A 17 57.90 2.75 -14.28
C SER A 17 57.16 2.71 -12.93
N PRO A 18 57.52 1.80 -12.00
CA PRO A 18 56.91 1.63 -10.68
C PRO A 18 57.78 2.21 -9.56
N LEU A 19 57.20 3.01 -8.67
CA LEU A 19 57.58 3.19 -7.24
C LEU A 19 57.01 4.54 -6.77
N LEU A 20 55.99 4.53 -5.92
CA LEU A 20 56.04 5.16 -4.60
C LEU A 20 54.69 5.02 -3.90
N GLN A 21 54.77 4.46 -2.69
CA GLN A 21 53.93 4.77 -1.54
C GLN A 21 52.50 4.23 -1.53
N MET A 22 52.49 2.93 -1.24
CA MET A 22 51.55 2.31 -0.31
C MET A 22 51.20 3.22 0.88
N VAL A 23 49.94 3.66 0.95
CA VAL A 23 49.34 4.11 2.20
C VAL A 23 49.12 2.86 3.06
N LYS A 24 49.99 2.69 4.06
CA LYS A 24 49.86 1.69 5.13
C LYS A 24 48.57 1.97 5.90
N CYS A 25 47.48 1.30 5.53
CA CYS A 25 46.37 1.10 6.44
C CYS A 25 46.90 0.22 7.57
N HIS A 26 47.13 0.82 8.74
CA HIS A 26 47.44 0.12 9.98
C HIS A 26 46.35 -0.91 10.24
N GLN A 27 46.66 -2.17 9.97
CA GLN A 27 45.94 -3.30 10.52
C GLN A 27 46.37 -3.40 11.98
N ASN A 28 45.44 -3.08 12.87
CA ASN A 28 45.60 -3.31 14.29
C ASN A 28 45.44 -4.82 14.55
N PRO A 29 46.38 -5.49 15.23
CA PRO A 29 46.33 -6.92 15.46
C PRO A 29 45.30 -7.26 16.54
N LEU A 30 44.46 -8.24 16.19
CA LEU A 30 43.78 -9.22 17.04
C LEU A 30 43.90 -9.00 18.56
N THR A 31 42.82 -8.50 19.17
CA THR A 31 42.46 -8.93 20.52
C THR A 31 41.29 -9.91 20.41
N GLN A 32 41.63 -11.15 20.71
CA GLN A 32 40.74 -12.29 20.84
C GLN A 32 39.88 -12.08 22.09
N THR A 33 38.72 -11.44 21.92
CA THR A 33 37.69 -11.45 22.96
C THR A 33 37.05 -12.82 22.97
N HIS A 34 37.39 -13.56 24.02
CA HIS A 34 36.70 -14.74 24.54
C HIS A 34 35.17 -14.55 24.48
N TRP A 35 34.52 -15.26 23.56
CA TRP A 35 33.06 -15.33 23.45
C TRP A 35 32.50 -15.98 24.71
N LEU A 36 31.97 -15.16 25.62
CA LEU A 36 31.10 -15.63 26.69
C LEU A 36 29.84 -16.26 26.05
N ASN A 37 29.75 -17.57 26.20
CA ASN A 37 28.55 -18.36 26.44
C ASN A 37 27.19 -17.67 26.15
N PRO A 38 26.47 -18.02 25.08
CA PRO A 38 25.10 -17.58 24.92
C PRO A 38 24.19 -18.30 25.93
N GLN A 39 23.69 -17.54 26.90
CA GLN A 39 22.53 -17.94 27.68
C GLN A 39 21.34 -18.23 26.75
N PRO A 40 20.46 -19.20 27.09
CA PRO A 40 19.33 -19.54 26.23
C PRO A 40 18.42 -18.33 26.06
N GLU A 41 18.26 -17.90 24.81
CA GLU A 41 17.37 -16.81 24.40
C GLU A 41 15.97 -17.08 24.95
N GLU A 42 15.50 -16.19 25.82
CA GLU A 42 14.08 -16.09 26.13
C GLU A 42 13.32 -15.87 24.82
N MET A 43 12.40 -16.78 24.54
CA MET A 43 11.56 -16.79 23.36
C MET A 43 10.77 -15.48 23.30
N ILE A 44 11.22 -14.54 22.46
CA ILE A 44 10.46 -13.35 22.11
C ILE A 44 9.22 -13.85 21.35
N PRO A 45 7.99 -13.60 21.83
CA PRO A 45 6.79 -14.00 21.12
C PRO A 45 6.78 -13.35 19.74
N THR A 46 6.88 -14.18 18.70
CA THR A 46 6.75 -13.77 17.31
C THR A 46 5.43 -13.03 17.13
N THR A 47 5.50 -11.83 16.55
CA THR A 47 4.38 -10.91 16.32
C THR A 47 3.24 -11.45 15.43
N GLU A 48 3.26 -12.73 15.07
CA GLU A 48 2.20 -13.40 14.31
C GLU A 48 1.11 -14.02 15.20
N ASP A 49 1.38 -14.27 16.49
CA ASP A 49 0.40 -14.87 17.42
C ASP A 49 -0.57 -13.85 18.04
N ARG A 50 -0.27 -12.55 17.96
CA ARG A 50 -1.12 -11.48 18.53
C ARG A 50 -2.40 -11.18 17.73
N ARG A 51 -2.74 -11.97 16.70
CA ARG A 51 -3.86 -11.71 15.77
C ARG A 51 -5.01 -12.70 15.84
N LYS A 52 -5.04 -13.61 16.83
CA LYS A 52 -6.14 -14.57 16.98
C LYS A 52 -6.77 -14.56 18.37
N GLU A 53 -6.82 -13.43 19.04
CA GLU A 53 -7.87 -13.22 20.04
C GLU A 53 -9.08 -12.64 19.29
N LYS A 54 -9.96 -13.55 18.84
CA LYS A 54 -11.34 -13.18 18.54
C LYS A 54 -11.90 -12.65 19.85
N GLU A 55 -12.13 -11.34 19.92
CA GLU A 55 -13.07 -10.75 20.89
C GLU A 55 -14.28 -11.68 21.01
N PRO A 56 -14.51 -12.35 22.16
CA PRO A 56 -15.54 -13.39 22.28
C PRO A 56 -16.98 -12.83 22.21
N GLY A 57 -17.18 -11.58 21.82
CA GLY A 57 -18.48 -10.90 21.86
C GLY A 57 -19.04 -10.37 20.54
N ARG A 58 -18.34 -10.45 19.39
CA ARG A 58 -18.85 -9.82 18.15
C ARG A 58 -19.58 -10.81 17.24
N LYS A 59 -20.92 -10.73 17.26
CA LYS A 59 -21.83 -11.45 16.36
C LYS A 59 -21.49 -11.19 14.88
N ASN A 60 -21.73 -12.19 14.03
CA ASN A 60 -21.51 -12.10 12.58
C ASN A 60 -22.48 -11.11 11.92
N ASN A 61 -22.03 -10.42 10.86
CA ASN A 61 -22.90 -9.50 10.13
C ASN A 61 -23.90 -10.29 9.27
N ILE A 62 -25.19 -9.95 9.36
CA ILE A 62 -26.27 -10.52 8.54
C ILE A 62 -26.30 -9.85 7.15
N LEU A 63 -26.69 -10.60 6.11
CA LEU A 63 -26.98 -10.05 4.78
C LEU A 63 -28.36 -9.40 4.72
N TRP A 64 -28.46 -8.15 5.17
CA TRP A 64 -29.73 -7.44 5.14
C TRP A 64 -30.28 -7.27 3.69
N PRO A 65 -31.58 -7.54 3.47
CA PRO A 65 -32.28 -7.19 2.23
C PRO A 65 -32.16 -5.70 1.90
N LYS A 66 -32.48 -5.32 0.66
CA LYS A 66 -32.54 -3.89 0.33
C LYS A 66 -33.78 -3.29 0.99
N ALA A 67 -33.70 -2.02 1.38
CA ALA A 67 -34.83 -1.32 2.00
C ALA A 67 -36.08 -1.23 1.09
N LYS A 68 -35.91 -1.43 -0.22
CA LYS A 68 -37.00 -1.41 -1.20
C LYS A 68 -37.79 -2.72 -1.27
N ASP A 69 -37.28 -3.79 -0.68
CA ASP A 69 -37.90 -5.11 -0.75
C ASP A 69 -39.00 -5.23 0.33
N SER A 70 -40.05 -4.40 0.24
CA SER A 70 -41.12 -4.28 1.26
C SER A 70 -41.70 -5.63 1.67
N ASP A 71 -41.94 -6.50 0.70
CA ASP A 71 -42.59 -7.79 0.92
C ASP A 71 -41.73 -8.75 1.75
N ILE A 72 -40.40 -8.63 1.65
CA ILE A 72 -39.46 -9.42 2.44
C ILE A 72 -39.44 -8.92 3.89
N TRP A 73 -39.50 -7.61 4.09
CA TRP A 73 -39.55 -7.00 5.43
C TRP A 73 -40.86 -7.30 6.16
N SER A 74 -42.00 -7.21 5.46
CA SER A 74 -43.32 -7.53 6.06
C SER A 74 -43.39 -9.00 6.51
N LYS A 75 -42.93 -9.93 5.66
CA LYS A 75 -42.87 -11.36 6.02
C LYS A 75 -41.95 -11.61 7.21
N LEU A 76 -40.82 -10.91 7.30
CA LEU A 76 -39.93 -11.00 8.46
C LEU A 76 -40.62 -10.53 9.73
N ASP A 77 -41.36 -9.44 9.68
CA ASP A 77 -42.08 -8.91 10.83
C ASP A 77 -43.18 -9.86 11.31
N ASP A 78 -43.95 -10.45 10.38
CA ASP A 78 -44.98 -11.45 10.70
C ASP A 78 -44.37 -12.71 11.34
N ASP A 79 -43.27 -13.22 10.77
CA ASP A 79 -42.57 -14.41 11.28
C ASP A 79 -41.93 -14.14 12.65
N LEU A 80 -41.36 -12.95 12.86
CA LEU A 80 -40.84 -12.54 14.16
C LEU A 80 -41.97 -12.37 15.17
N ALA A 81 -43.09 -11.73 14.79
CA ALA A 81 -44.22 -11.53 15.68
C ALA A 81 -44.81 -12.86 16.17
N THR A 82 -44.91 -13.86 15.30
CA THR A 82 -45.38 -15.20 15.69
C THR A 82 -44.38 -15.91 16.60
N THR A 83 -43.09 -15.90 16.25
CA THR A 83 -42.02 -16.54 17.03
C THR A 83 -41.88 -15.92 18.42
N LEU A 84 -41.86 -14.59 18.49
CA LEU A 84 -41.69 -13.85 19.74
C LEU A 84 -42.90 -14.03 20.67
N LYS A 85 -44.13 -14.08 20.14
CA LYS A 85 -45.34 -14.39 20.92
C LYS A 85 -45.26 -15.78 21.58
N ASN A 86 -44.64 -16.74 20.90
CA ASN A 86 -44.54 -18.11 21.38
C ASN A 86 -43.44 -18.28 22.45
N VAL A 87 -42.29 -17.62 22.27
CA VAL A 87 -41.07 -17.83 23.08
C VAL A 87 -40.99 -16.90 24.30
N LEU A 88 -41.47 -15.65 24.20
CA LEU A 88 -41.29 -14.64 25.26
C LEU A 88 -42.32 -14.79 26.40
N LYS A 89 -42.10 -15.76 27.28
CA LYS A 89 -42.85 -15.93 28.54
C LYS A 89 -41.95 -15.58 29.73
N GLY A 90 -42.49 -14.86 30.74
CA GLY A 90 -41.77 -14.53 31.98
C GLY A 90 -41.50 -13.04 32.23
N LYS A 91 -40.52 -12.75 33.11
CA LYS A 91 -40.14 -11.40 33.58
C LYS A 91 -39.60 -10.53 32.44
N VAL A 92 -39.81 -9.21 32.54
CA VAL A 92 -39.45 -8.23 31.50
C VAL A 92 -37.94 -8.22 31.19
N GLU A 93 -37.09 -8.31 32.20
CA GLU A 93 -35.63 -8.31 32.03
C GLU A 93 -35.15 -9.50 31.18
N ASN A 94 -35.69 -10.69 31.45
CA ASN A 94 -35.38 -11.89 30.67
C ASN A 94 -35.88 -11.76 29.22
N LYS A 95 -37.04 -11.12 29.02
CA LYS A 95 -37.57 -10.87 27.68
C LYS A 95 -36.63 -9.98 26.87
N VAL A 96 -36.11 -8.90 27.46
CA VAL A 96 -35.20 -7.98 26.75
C VAL A 96 -33.91 -8.67 26.35
N ASN A 97 -33.33 -9.50 27.22
CA ASN A 97 -32.09 -10.22 26.93
C ASN A 97 -32.28 -11.21 25.78
N ILE A 98 -33.32 -12.06 25.86
CA ILE A 98 -33.58 -13.13 24.90
C ILE A 98 -34.10 -12.58 23.56
N PHE A 99 -34.85 -11.46 23.57
CA PHE A 99 -35.40 -10.84 22.37
C PHE A 99 -34.33 -10.52 21.32
N SER A 100 -33.20 -9.97 21.77
CA SER A 100 -32.08 -9.63 20.89
C SER A 100 -31.37 -10.84 20.28
N GLU A 101 -31.44 -12.00 20.95
CA GLU A 101 -30.86 -13.26 20.49
C GLU A 101 -31.77 -13.91 19.44
N ILE A 102 -33.07 -14.00 19.73
CA ILE A 102 -34.06 -14.56 18.81
C ILE A 102 -34.07 -13.80 17.48
N ILE A 103 -34.14 -12.46 17.51
CA ILE A 103 -34.15 -11.66 16.28
C ILE A 103 -32.88 -11.90 15.47
N TYR A 104 -31.74 -11.94 16.15
CA TYR A 104 -30.47 -12.17 15.48
C TYR A 104 -30.42 -13.55 14.82
N ASP A 105 -30.81 -14.60 15.53
CA ASP A 105 -30.76 -15.98 15.04
C ASP A 105 -31.74 -16.21 13.88
N GLU A 106 -32.95 -15.68 13.98
CA GLU A 106 -33.96 -15.77 12.93
C GLU A 106 -33.50 -15.04 11.65
N CYS A 107 -32.98 -13.82 11.82
CA CYS A 107 -32.47 -13.04 10.69
C CYS A 107 -31.21 -13.67 10.08
N LEU A 108 -30.35 -14.28 10.91
CA LEU A 108 -29.16 -14.98 10.45
C LEU A 108 -29.52 -16.27 9.69
N GLY A 109 -30.50 -17.04 10.17
CA GLY A 109 -30.99 -18.25 9.51
C GLY A 109 -31.62 -17.95 8.15
N ARG A 110 -32.42 -16.88 8.06
CA ARG A 110 -33.16 -16.53 6.84
C ARG A 110 -32.32 -15.85 5.77
N PHE A 111 -31.50 -14.87 6.16
CA PHE A 111 -30.73 -14.07 5.21
C PHE A 111 -29.28 -14.53 5.06
N GLY A 112 -28.80 -15.35 5.98
CA GLY A 112 -27.44 -15.85 5.98
C GLY A 112 -26.42 -14.82 6.46
N GLN A 113 -25.20 -15.33 6.63
CA GLN A 113 -24.07 -14.54 7.07
C GLN A 113 -23.43 -13.79 5.89
N LYS A 114 -23.14 -12.51 6.10
CA LYS A 114 -22.30 -11.74 5.18
C LYS A 114 -20.89 -12.27 5.24
N GLU A 115 -20.44 -12.85 4.13
CA GLU A 115 -19.04 -13.23 3.98
C GLU A 115 -18.15 -12.04 4.29
N LYS A 116 -17.18 -12.24 5.18
CA LYS A 116 -16.10 -11.28 5.34
C LYS A 116 -15.41 -11.22 4.00
N LYS A 117 -15.47 -10.06 3.32
CA LYS A 117 -14.72 -9.85 2.09
C LYS A 117 -13.30 -10.31 2.37
N LYS A 118 -12.80 -11.27 1.57
CA LYS A 118 -11.41 -11.70 1.64
C LYS A 118 -10.58 -10.43 1.64
N GLU A 119 -9.81 -10.20 2.70
CA GLU A 119 -8.89 -9.08 2.74
C GLU A 119 -8.05 -9.23 1.48
N HIS A 120 -8.20 -8.28 0.55
CA HIS A 120 -7.39 -8.29 -0.64
C HIS A 120 -5.96 -8.17 -0.12
N LEU A 121 -5.17 -9.25 -0.25
CA LEU A 121 -3.77 -9.26 0.19
C LEU A 121 -3.16 -7.98 -0.32
N SER A 122 -2.88 -7.06 0.62
CA SER A 122 -2.45 -5.73 0.25
C SER A 122 -1.17 -5.93 -0.54
N LYS A 123 -1.14 -5.48 -1.78
CA LYS A 123 0.00 -5.71 -2.66
C LYS A 123 1.28 -5.35 -1.90
N ALA A 124 2.19 -6.31 -1.77
CA ALA A 124 3.41 -6.12 -1.00
C ALA A 124 4.08 -4.81 -1.42
N MET A 125 4.28 -3.93 -0.44
CA MET A 125 4.81 -2.59 -0.69
C MET A 125 6.19 -2.68 -1.33
N SER A 126 6.41 -1.89 -2.39
CA SER A 126 7.72 -1.78 -3.02
C SER A 126 8.75 -1.23 -2.02
N ARG A 127 10.03 -1.58 -2.17
CA ARG A 127 11.14 -1.05 -1.34
C ARG A 127 11.09 0.47 -1.22
N ARG A 128 10.91 1.18 -2.35
CA ARG A 128 10.79 2.65 -2.38
C ARG A 128 9.56 3.17 -1.64
N GLU A 129 8.45 2.44 -1.69
CA GLU A 129 7.22 2.85 -1.01
C GLU A 129 7.36 2.68 0.51
N LYS A 130 8.04 1.61 0.97
CA LYS A 130 8.41 1.42 2.37
C LYS A 130 9.31 2.56 2.86
N GLU A 131 10.33 2.91 2.09
CA GLU A 131 11.26 3.99 2.40
C GLU A 131 10.58 5.36 2.45
N ILE A 132 9.67 5.66 1.51
CA ILE A 132 8.84 6.87 1.53
C ILE A 132 8.00 6.93 2.82
N LEU A 133 7.40 5.82 3.26
CA LEU A 133 6.63 5.81 4.50
C LEU A 133 7.51 6.06 5.72
N GLN A 134 8.70 5.47 5.75
CA GLN A 134 9.66 5.66 6.82
C GLN A 134 10.10 7.13 6.93
N LEU A 135 10.50 7.76 5.82
CA LEU A 135 10.85 9.18 5.78
C LEU A 135 9.69 10.11 6.14
N VAL A 136 8.45 9.73 5.81
CA VAL A 136 7.27 10.50 6.24
C VAL A 136 7.07 10.43 7.76
N LYS A 137 7.36 9.29 8.39
CA LYS A 137 7.34 9.15 9.85
C LYS A 137 8.44 9.97 10.49
N GLU A 138 9.68 9.86 10.00
CA GLU A 138 10.84 10.62 10.48
C GLU A 138 10.61 12.12 10.36
N ARG A 139 10.15 12.60 9.21
CA ARG A 139 9.81 14.02 9.02
C ARG A 139 8.73 14.51 10.01
N ARG A 140 7.76 13.65 10.35
CA ARG A 140 6.74 13.99 11.37
C ARG A 140 7.34 14.01 12.77
N ALA A 141 8.26 13.10 13.09
CA ALA A 141 8.98 13.06 14.35
C ALA A 141 9.87 14.31 14.52
N LEU A 142 10.67 14.65 13.51
CA LEU A 142 11.48 15.87 13.48
C LEU A 142 10.63 17.12 13.66
N ARG A 143 9.47 17.21 13.00
CA ARG A 143 8.54 18.33 13.21
C ARG A 143 7.97 18.39 14.64
N LYS A 144 7.81 17.26 15.32
CA LYS A 144 7.40 17.24 16.73
C LYS A 144 8.54 17.66 17.64
N ALA A 145 9.77 17.21 17.38
CA ALA A 145 10.96 17.59 18.11
C ALA A 145 11.23 19.10 17.98
N TRP A 146 11.17 19.64 16.75
CA TRP A 146 11.39 21.07 16.47
C TRP A 146 10.44 22.00 17.24
N ARG A 147 9.19 21.57 17.50
CA ARG A 147 8.24 22.35 18.32
C ARG A 147 8.62 22.41 19.80
N LYS A 148 9.39 21.43 20.29
CA LYS A 148 9.79 21.30 21.70
C LYS A 148 11.22 21.80 21.95
N ALA A 149 12.04 21.84 20.91
CA ALA A 149 13.45 22.16 20.98
C ALA A 149 13.73 23.63 21.32
N GLU A 150 14.87 23.87 21.95
CA GLU A 150 15.40 25.20 22.22
C GLU A 150 16.01 25.83 20.95
N ALA A 151 16.26 27.14 20.95
CA ALA A 151 16.73 27.88 19.76
C ALA A 151 18.03 27.28 19.15
N ASN A 152 18.97 26.86 19.99
CA ASN A 152 20.25 26.31 19.56
C ASN A 152 20.10 24.93 18.88
N GLU A 153 19.15 24.11 19.33
CA GLU A 153 18.90 22.77 18.78
C GLU A 153 18.09 22.81 17.47
N LYS A 154 17.35 23.90 17.24
CA LYS A 154 16.49 24.05 16.05
C LYS A 154 17.28 24.06 14.75
N GLU A 155 18.50 24.59 14.75
CA GLU A 155 19.35 24.62 13.57
C GLU A 155 19.74 23.20 13.11
N GLY A 156 20.18 22.35 14.04
CA GLY A 156 20.49 20.95 13.75
C GLY A 156 19.26 20.16 13.29
N LEU A 157 18.11 20.37 13.93
CA LEU A 157 16.85 19.75 13.51
C LEU A 157 16.38 20.22 12.14
N GLN A 158 16.66 21.47 11.77
CA GLN A 158 16.35 22.02 10.46
C GLN A 158 17.20 21.36 9.37
N ALA A 159 18.50 21.19 9.60
CA ALA A 159 19.39 20.49 8.67
C ALA A 159 18.92 19.05 8.39
N LEU A 160 18.59 18.29 9.44
CA LEU A 160 18.03 16.94 9.32
C LEU A 160 16.68 16.94 8.57
N TRP A 161 15.85 17.94 8.82
CA TRP A 161 14.57 18.07 8.14
C TRP A 161 14.72 18.33 6.64
N ASP A 162 15.66 19.18 6.26
CA ASP A 162 15.95 19.48 4.86
C ASP A 162 16.55 18.28 4.12
N GLU A 163 17.41 17.49 4.77
CA GLU A 163 17.90 16.22 4.22
C GLU A 163 16.76 15.24 3.95
N VAL A 164 15.90 14.99 4.94
CA VAL A 164 14.73 14.09 4.80
C VAL A 164 13.79 14.59 3.70
N LYS A 165 13.60 15.91 3.57
CA LYS A 165 12.76 16.53 2.53
C LYS A 165 13.35 16.35 1.14
N CYS A 166 14.66 16.53 0.99
CA CYS A 166 15.38 16.30 -0.27
C CYS A 166 15.28 14.83 -0.69
N HIS A 167 15.55 13.90 0.23
CA HIS A 167 15.48 12.47 -0.04
C HIS A 167 14.05 12.03 -0.42
N LEU A 168 13.05 12.48 0.34
CA LEU A 168 11.64 12.19 0.04
C LEU A 168 11.22 12.71 -1.35
N SER A 169 11.71 13.88 -1.75
CA SER A 169 11.43 14.47 -3.06
C SER A 169 12.05 13.65 -4.19
N SER A 170 13.29 13.19 -4.00
CA SER A 170 14.00 12.30 -4.93
C SER A 170 13.27 10.97 -5.12
N LEU A 171 12.91 10.28 -4.03
CA LEU A 171 12.18 9.01 -4.09
C LEU A 171 10.80 9.15 -4.74
N ARG A 172 10.05 10.21 -4.41
CA ARG A 172 8.74 10.47 -5.03
C ARG A 172 8.87 10.74 -6.52
N ARG A 173 9.91 11.46 -6.95
CA ARG A 173 10.19 11.71 -8.37
C ARG A 173 10.53 10.39 -9.07
N ALA A 174 11.39 9.56 -8.49
CA ALA A 174 11.75 8.25 -9.04
C ALA A 174 10.51 7.34 -9.20
N GLU A 175 9.64 7.28 -8.18
CA GLU A 175 8.43 6.45 -8.25
C GLU A 175 7.41 7.01 -9.27
N ARG A 176 7.29 8.33 -9.38
CA ARG A 176 6.48 8.98 -10.43
C ARG A 176 6.99 8.63 -11.82
N ILE A 177 8.30 8.67 -12.05
CA ILE A 177 8.92 8.29 -13.33
C ILE A 177 8.64 6.81 -13.62
N ARG A 178 8.83 5.92 -12.64
CA ARG A 178 8.54 4.49 -12.79
C ARG A 178 7.08 4.24 -13.19
N LYS A 179 6.13 4.83 -12.45
CA LYS A 179 4.69 4.71 -12.73
C LYS A 179 4.34 5.27 -14.10
N ARG A 180 4.95 6.40 -14.51
CA ARG A 180 4.78 6.98 -15.85
C ARG A 180 5.31 6.06 -16.95
N ARG A 181 6.51 5.49 -16.79
CA ARG A 181 7.10 4.53 -17.74
C ARG A 181 6.22 3.30 -17.88
N LYS A 182 5.81 2.68 -16.76
CA LYS A 182 4.90 1.54 -16.75
C LYS A 182 3.57 1.85 -17.43
N ARG A 183 3.00 3.05 -17.20
CA ARG A 183 1.77 3.48 -17.89
C ARG A 183 1.97 3.61 -19.40
N LYS A 184 3.08 4.23 -19.84
CA LYS A 184 3.40 4.36 -21.27
C LYS A 184 3.59 2.99 -21.93
N GLU A 185 4.33 2.10 -21.29
CA GLU A 185 4.53 0.72 -21.76
C GLU A 185 3.21 -0.05 -21.83
N SER A 186 2.37 0.04 -20.80
CA SER A 186 1.03 -0.56 -20.81
C SER A 186 0.15 0.02 -21.92
N GLN A 187 0.27 1.33 -22.21
CA GLN A 187 -0.44 1.97 -23.32
C GLN A 187 0.06 1.47 -24.68
N ARG A 188 1.39 1.34 -24.86
CA ARG A 188 2.00 0.79 -26.08
C ARG A 188 1.59 -0.66 -26.30
N ALA A 189 1.67 -1.50 -25.26
CA ALA A 189 1.25 -2.89 -25.33
C ALA A 189 -0.23 -3.03 -25.69
N ARG A 190 -1.10 -2.18 -25.12
CA ARG A 190 -2.53 -2.15 -25.48
C ARG A 190 -2.76 -1.72 -26.93
N PHE A 191 -2.02 -0.71 -27.41
CA PHE A 191 -2.12 -0.27 -28.80
C PHE A 191 -1.66 -1.36 -29.78
N LEU A 192 -0.55 -2.01 -29.50
CA LEU A 192 -0.04 -3.13 -30.30
C LEU A 192 -1.01 -4.33 -30.30
N LYS A 193 -1.69 -4.59 -29.18
CA LYS A 193 -2.67 -5.68 -29.08
C LYS A 193 -3.93 -5.41 -29.91
N ASP A 194 -4.44 -4.18 -29.88
CA ASP A 194 -5.62 -3.80 -30.65
C ASP A 194 -5.55 -2.30 -31.03
N PRO A 195 -5.05 -1.99 -32.24
CA PRO A 195 -4.75 -0.62 -32.63
C PRO A 195 -6.01 0.21 -32.91
N PHE A 196 -7.17 -0.41 -33.15
CA PHE A 196 -8.42 0.31 -33.44
C PHE A 196 -9.27 0.54 -32.19
N LYS A 197 -9.22 -0.36 -31.20
CA LYS A 197 -9.92 -0.17 -29.92
C LYS A 197 -9.18 0.76 -28.97
N TRP A 198 -7.85 0.81 -29.04
CA TRP A 198 -7.05 1.66 -28.15
C TRP A 198 -7.32 3.17 -28.29
N PRO A 199 -7.38 3.74 -29.52
CA PRO A 199 -7.72 5.14 -29.72
C PRO A 199 -9.09 5.44 -29.13
N GLU A 200 -10.12 4.66 -29.45
CA GLU A 200 -11.48 4.88 -28.95
C GLU A 200 -11.53 4.96 -27.41
N ALA A 201 -10.86 4.03 -26.74
CA ALA A 201 -10.75 4.04 -25.27
C ALA A 201 -9.93 5.23 -24.73
N CYS A 202 -8.93 5.71 -25.48
CA CYS A 202 -8.12 6.87 -25.13
C CYS A 202 -8.91 8.18 -25.29
N TRP A 203 -9.64 8.34 -26.38
CA TRP A 203 -10.52 9.46 -26.70
C TRP A 203 -11.64 9.60 -25.67
N ARG A 204 -12.36 8.50 -25.37
CA ARG A 204 -13.40 8.47 -24.31
C ARG A 204 -12.85 8.90 -22.95
N ARG A 205 -11.63 8.47 -22.58
CA ARG A 205 -11.01 8.86 -21.30
C ARG A 205 -10.60 10.34 -21.23
N LYS A 206 -10.33 10.96 -22.37
CA LYS A 206 -9.97 12.39 -22.45
C LYS A 206 -11.19 13.31 -22.58
N GLY A 207 -12.40 12.77 -22.67
CA GLY A 207 -13.61 13.56 -22.92
C GLY A 207 -13.66 14.19 -24.31
N VAL A 208 -12.75 13.80 -25.21
CA VAL A 208 -12.69 14.29 -26.59
C VAL A 208 -13.17 13.14 -27.45
N VAL A 209 -14.44 13.18 -27.86
CA VAL A 209 -14.95 12.26 -28.88
C VAL A 209 -14.71 12.93 -30.24
N PRO A 210 -13.98 12.31 -31.17
CA PRO A 210 -13.83 12.86 -32.52
C PRO A 210 -15.19 13.05 -33.18
N TRP A 211 -15.40 14.19 -33.86
CA TRP A 211 -16.66 14.52 -34.56
C TRP A 211 -17.14 13.42 -35.53
N SER A 212 -16.21 12.64 -36.10
CA SER A 212 -16.53 11.51 -36.99
C SER A 212 -17.21 10.32 -36.29
N TRP A 213 -17.18 10.26 -34.95
CA TRP A 213 -17.78 9.19 -34.14
C TRP A 213 -19.09 9.59 -33.45
N GLN A 214 -19.45 10.89 -33.46
CA GLN A 214 -20.75 11.37 -32.99
C GLN A 214 -21.93 10.98 -33.88
N ARG A 215 -21.68 10.54 -35.13
CA ARG A 215 -22.74 10.24 -36.13
C ARG A 215 -23.36 8.85 -36.06
N LYS A 216 -22.86 7.93 -35.22
CA LYS A 216 -23.35 6.53 -35.16
C LYS A 216 -24.31 6.22 -34.02
N THR A 217 -24.55 7.13 -33.09
CA THR A 217 -25.50 6.93 -31.98
C THR A 217 -26.92 7.44 -32.27
N SER A 218 -27.18 7.93 -33.47
CA SER A 218 -28.46 8.57 -33.85
C SER A 218 -29.29 7.77 -34.85
N ARG A 219 -28.94 6.50 -35.13
CA ARG A 219 -29.69 5.64 -36.08
C ARG A 219 -29.97 4.28 -35.46
N SER A 220 -30.82 4.29 -34.45
CA SER A 220 -31.54 3.12 -33.95
C SER A 220 -32.85 3.63 -33.33
N THR A 221 -33.80 3.90 -34.22
CA THR A 221 -35.25 3.90 -33.97
C THR A 221 -35.82 2.88 -34.93
#